data_AF-A0A968U764-F1
#
_entry.id   AF-A0A968U764-F1
#
_cell.length_a   1.000
_cell.length_b   1.000
_cell.length_c   1.000
_cell.angle_alpha   90.00
_cell.angle_beta   90.00
_cell.angle_gamma   90.00
#
_symmetry.space_group_name_H-M   'P 1'
#
loop_
_entity.id
_entity.type
_entity.pdbx_description
1 polymer ?
#
loop_
_entity_poly.entity_id
_entity_poly.type
_entity_poly.pdbx_seq_one_letter_code
_entity_poly.pdbx_strand_id
1 'polypeptide(L)'
;MGEFPLPTLLYIVLVIRNCVLLAGQNTLQGRLRSIVTALAFAICLLSQTYRLWFGRLPLEVPLNRIGLVWIGFSIVFGLVFLFLQLLVDAVLAERKGQEQLAKANAQLRQYALRVEELATEQERNRIARDIHDSLGHSLTVFNIHIAAALRLLHSDPTEAEALLLEVKQLGTQALQEVRQSVKGATRRSISGAIAL
;
A
#
# COMPACT_ATOMS: atom_id res chain seq x y z
N MET A 1 18.79 43.41 -32.90
CA MET A 1 18.53 41.96 -32.85
C MET A 1 19.15 41.45 -31.56
N GLY A 2 18.34 41.32 -30.51
CA GLY A 2 18.82 40.97 -29.17
C GLY A 2 19.05 39.47 -29.08
N GLU A 3 20.31 39.05 -29.11
CA GLU A 3 20.69 37.69 -28.79
C GLU A 3 20.38 37.45 -27.31
N PHE A 4 19.24 36.82 -27.04
CA PHE A 4 18.98 36.24 -25.74
C PHE A 4 20.11 35.27 -25.43
N PRO A 5 20.84 35.43 -24.32
CA PRO A 5 22.01 34.63 -24.06
C PRO A 5 21.58 33.18 -23.80
N LEU A 6 21.75 32.33 -24.81
CA LEU A 6 21.70 30.86 -24.74
C LEU A 6 22.24 30.25 -23.42
N PRO A 7 23.31 30.76 -22.77
CA PRO A 7 23.76 30.21 -21.49
C PRO A 7 22.76 30.34 -20.32
N THR A 8 21.89 31.35 -20.25
CA THR A 8 20.96 31.49 -19.11
C THR A 8 19.80 30.50 -19.17
N LEU A 9 19.27 30.22 -20.37
CA LEU A 9 18.21 29.21 -20.55
C LEU A 9 18.74 27.79 -20.29
N LEU A 10 19.94 27.48 -20.80
CA LEU A 10 20.58 26.18 -20.60
C LEU A 10 20.87 25.93 -19.11
N TYR A 11 21.20 26.99 -18.37
CA TYR A 11 21.40 26.95 -16.93
C TYR A 11 20.10 26.73 -16.14
N ILE A 12 19.00 27.42 -16.50
CA ILE A 12 17.68 27.18 -15.88
C ILE A 12 17.24 25.73 -16.09
N VAL A 13 17.40 25.20 -17.31
CA VAL A 13 17.08 23.80 -17.63
C VAL A 13 17.98 22.84 -16.85
N LEU A 14 19.28 23.14 -16.69
CA LEU A 14 20.19 22.35 -15.86
C LEU A 14 19.80 22.37 -14.39
N VAL A 15 19.42 23.51 -13.83
CA VAL A 15 18.99 23.64 -12.43
C VAL A 15 17.67 22.90 -12.21
N ILE A 16 16.70 23.02 -13.12
CA ILE A 16 15.44 22.28 -13.05
C ILE A 16 15.72 20.77 -13.15
N ARG A 17 16.53 20.34 -14.13
CA ARG A 17 16.88 18.93 -14.29
C ARG A 17 17.64 18.40 -13.08
N ASN A 18 18.59 19.14 -12.53
CA ASN A 18 19.39 18.76 -11.36
C ASN A 18 18.55 18.77 -10.06
N CYS A 19 17.60 19.71 -9.92
CA CYS A 19 16.65 19.72 -8.81
C CYS A 19 15.69 18.53 -8.85
N VAL A 20 15.24 18.14 -10.04
CA VAL A 20 14.33 16.99 -10.24
C VAL A 20 15.07 15.66 -10.06
N LEU A 21 16.32 15.55 -10.50
CA LEU A 21 17.11 14.30 -10.42
C LEU A 21 17.54 13.96 -8.98
N LEU A 22 17.73 14.97 -8.12
CA LEU A 22 18.11 14.78 -6.70
C LEU A 22 16.95 14.78 -5.72
N ALA A 23 15.70 14.82 -6.19
CA ALA A 23 14.51 14.72 -5.36
C ALA A 23 14.35 13.36 -4.63
N GLY A 24 15.20 12.38 -4.94
CA GLY A 24 15.15 11.02 -4.44
C GLY A 24 15.81 10.80 -3.08
N GLN A 25 14.98 10.80 -2.03
CA GLN A 25 15.01 9.95 -0.83
C GLN A 25 15.99 10.11 0.36
N ASN A 26 17.15 10.79 0.33
CA ASN A 26 17.99 10.90 1.56
C ASN A 26 18.21 12.33 2.11
N THR A 27 18.24 12.47 3.45
CA THR A 27 18.52 13.73 4.18
C THR A 27 19.89 14.33 3.83
N LEU A 28 20.86 13.48 3.48
CA LEU A 28 22.17 13.87 2.95
C LEU A 28 22.08 14.54 1.56
N GLN A 29 21.16 14.08 0.69
CA GLN A 29 20.92 14.70 -0.62
C GLN A 29 20.25 16.06 -0.52
N GLY A 30 19.44 16.31 0.51
CA GLY A 30 18.89 17.65 0.77
C GLY A 30 19.97 18.71 1.04
N ARG A 31 21.01 18.34 1.80
CA ARG A 31 22.18 19.22 2.06
C ARG A 31 23.05 19.39 0.82
N LEU A 32 23.24 18.32 0.03
CA LEU A 32 23.94 18.41 -1.26
C LEU A 32 23.17 19.29 -2.26
N ARG A 33 21.84 19.21 -2.31
CA ARG A 33 20.99 20.05 -3.16
C ARG A 33 21.21 21.53 -2.87
N SER A 34 21.14 21.93 -1.59
CA SER A 34 21.33 23.34 -1.22
C SER A 34 22.75 23.84 -1.53
N ILE A 35 23.76 23.00 -1.31
CA ILE A 35 25.17 23.31 -1.62
C ILE A 35 25.36 23.51 -3.13
N VAL A 36 24.84 22.60 -3.96
CA VAL A 36 24.96 22.68 -5.42
C VAL A 36 24.24 23.91 -5.94
N THR A 37 23.04 24.22 -5.42
CA THR A 37 22.31 25.44 -5.82
C THR A 37 23.02 26.72 -5.37
N ALA A 38 23.64 26.73 -4.18
CA ALA A 38 24.38 27.88 -3.68
C ALA A 38 25.67 28.12 -4.48
N LEU A 39 26.41 27.06 -4.83
CA LEU A 39 27.58 27.13 -5.70
C LEU A 39 27.21 27.64 -7.09
N ALA A 40 26.12 27.14 -7.64
CA ALA A 40 25.63 27.57 -8.93
C ALA A 40 25.27 29.08 -8.89
N PHE A 41 24.56 29.53 -7.85
CA PHE A 41 24.22 30.94 -7.62
C PHE A 41 25.48 31.82 -7.51
N ALA A 42 26.48 31.38 -6.76
CA ALA A 42 27.76 32.08 -6.62
C ALA A 42 28.49 32.22 -7.97
N ILE A 43 28.55 31.15 -8.77
CA ILE A 43 29.17 31.15 -10.12
C ILE A 43 28.41 32.10 -11.06
N CYS A 44 27.08 32.19 -10.96
CA CYS A 44 26.27 33.08 -11.79
C CYS A 44 26.52 34.55 -11.46
N LEU A 45 26.54 34.92 -10.18
CA LEU A 45 26.90 36.27 -9.73
C LEU A 45 28.33 36.65 -10.14
N LEU A 46 29.28 35.69 -10.04
CA LEU A 46 30.66 35.88 -10.47
C LEU A 46 30.77 36.10 -11.99
N SER A 47 30.03 35.32 -12.79
CA SER A 47 29.99 35.44 -14.25
C SER A 47 29.39 36.78 -14.70
N GLN A 48 28.35 37.23 -14.02
CA GLN A 48 27.71 38.52 -14.31
C GLN A 48 28.70 39.67 -14.03
N THR A 49 29.37 39.66 -12.87
CA THR A 49 30.36 40.67 -12.47
C THR A 49 31.60 40.68 -13.37
N TYR A 50 32.10 39.51 -13.78
CA TYR A 50 33.21 39.40 -14.74
C TYR A 50 32.87 39.99 -16.11
N ARG A 51 31.65 39.75 -16.62
CA ARG A 51 31.23 40.19 -17.96
C ARG A 51 31.14 41.71 -18.10
N LEU A 52 30.83 42.41 -17.01
CA LEU A 52 30.78 43.87 -16.95
C LEU A 52 32.15 44.51 -16.66
N TRP A 53 33.03 43.82 -15.94
CA TRP A 53 34.42 44.27 -15.74
C TRP A 53 35.27 44.16 -17.01
N PHE A 54 35.01 43.14 -17.85
CA PHE A 54 35.73 42.90 -19.11
C PHE A 54 35.04 43.48 -20.36
N GLY A 55 33.77 43.90 -20.24
CA GLY A 55 33.05 44.59 -21.30
C GLY A 55 33.48 46.06 -21.40
N ARG A 56 33.92 46.50 -22.58
CA ARG A 56 34.28 47.91 -22.83
C ARG A 56 33.05 48.82 -22.64
N LEU A 57 32.88 49.41 -21.46
CA LEU A 57 31.88 50.46 -21.25
C LEU A 57 32.39 51.80 -21.82
N PRO A 58 31.55 52.57 -22.55
CA PRO A 58 31.84 53.98 -22.81
C PRO A 58 31.86 54.73 -21.47
N LEU A 59 32.98 55.38 -21.18
CA LEU A 59 33.21 56.21 -20.00
C LEU A 59 32.16 57.33 -19.95
N GLU A 60 31.18 57.25 -19.03
CA GLU A 60 30.44 58.40 -18.44
C GLU A 60 29.23 58.02 -17.56
N VAL A 61 28.93 56.74 -17.33
CA VAL A 61 27.85 56.35 -16.38
C VAL A 61 28.29 56.53 -14.93
N PRO A 62 27.55 57.29 -14.10
CA PRO A 62 27.89 57.49 -12.69
C PRO A 62 27.79 56.19 -11.89
N LEU A 63 28.79 55.93 -11.05
CA LEU A 63 28.98 54.70 -10.26
C LEU A 63 27.73 54.30 -9.44
N ASN A 64 26.91 55.28 -9.03
CA ASN A 64 25.72 55.07 -8.20
C ASN A 64 24.55 54.36 -8.93
N ARG A 65 24.36 54.60 -10.24
CA ARG A 65 23.26 54.00 -11.01
C ARG A 65 23.53 52.56 -11.39
N ILE A 66 24.79 52.21 -11.63
CA ILE A 66 25.21 50.85 -11.94
C ILE A 66 24.85 49.94 -10.75
N GLY A 67 25.26 50.30 -9.53
CA GLY A 67 24.98 49.52 -8.32
C GLY A 67 23.49 49.27 -8.05
N LEU A 68 22.62 50.26 -8.30
CA LEU A 68 21.17 50.10 -8.11
C LEU A 68 20.57 49.03 -9.05
N VAL A 69 21.00 49.01 -10.32
CA VAL A 69 20.53 48.02 -11.31
C VAL A 69 21.00 46.62 -10.93
N TRP A 70 22.22 46.48 -10.38
CA TRP A 70 22.74 45.22 -9.86
C TRP A 70 21.94 44.68 -8.69
N ILE A 71 21.66 45.54 -7.72
CA ILE A 71 20.87 45.18 -6.54
C ILE A 71 19.47 44.72 -6.99
N GLY A 72 18.83 45.45 -7.92
CA GLY A 72 17.53 45.09 -8.46
C GLY A 72 17.53 43.72 -9.17
N PHE A 73 18.50 43.46 -10.04
CA PHE A 73 18.59 42.20 -10.77
C PHE A 73 18.84 41.01 -9.83
N SER A 74 19.73 41.18 -8.84
CA SER A 74 20.03 40.16 -7.83
C SER A 74 18.79 39.84 -6.97
N ILE A 75 18.02 40.86 -6.56
CA ILE A 75 16.79 40.67 -5.79
C ILE A 75 15.75 39.90 -6.60
N VAL A 76 15.46 40.32 -7.84
CA VAL A 76 14.45 39.66 -8.69
C VAL A 76 14.86 38.21 -8.97
N PHE A 77 16.12 37.96 -9.28
CA PHE A 77 16.63 36.62 -9.52
C PHE A 77 16.55 35.75 -8.25
N GLY A 78 16.89 36.30 -7.09
CA GLY A 78 16.77 35.61 -5.80
C GLY A 78 15.32 35.25 -5.46
N LEU A 79 14.36 36.15 -5.73
CA LEU A 79 12.93 35.89 -5.54
C LEU A 79 12.41 34.79 -6.46
N VAL A 80 12.76 34.84 -7.76
CA VAL A 80 12.38 33.79 -8.72
C VAL A 80 12.98 32.45 -8.30
N PHE A 81 14.24 32.44 -7.86
CA PHE A 81 14.90 31.23 -7.40
C PHE A 81 14.24 30.65 -6.13
N LEU A 82 13.94 31.49 -5.14
CA LEU A 82 13.21 31.09 -3.92
C LEU A 82 11.84 30.51 -4.28
N PHE A 83 11.11 31.16 -5.18
CA PHE A 83 9.80 30.69 -5.64
C PHE A 83 9.88 29.32 -6.32
N LEU A 84 10.87 29.10 -7.20
CA LEU A 84 11.10 27.80 -7.83
C LEU A 84 11.39 26.70 -6.80
N GLN A 85 12.21 26.98 -5.78
CA GLN A 85 12.49 26.01 -4.71
C GLN A 85 11.22 25.63 -3.94
N LEU A 86 10.40 26.61 -3.57
CA LEU A 86 9.12 26.37 -2.88
C LEU A 86 8.17 25.52 -3.72
N LEU A 87 8.06 25.79 -5.03
CA LEU A 87 7.22 25.00 -5.92
C LEU A 87 7.71 23.55 -6.04
N VAL A 88 9.01 23.33 -6.20
CA VAL A 88 9.57 21.97 -6.27
C VAL A 88 9.31 21.23 -4.97
N ASP A 89 9.54 21.86 -3.82
CA ASP A 89 9.31 21.23 -2.52
C ASP A 89 7.82 20.90 -2.29
N ALA A 90 6.90 21.79 -2.69
CA ALA A 90 5.46 21.54 -2.63
C ALA A 90 5.04 20.35 -3.51
N VAL A 91 5.49 20.30 -4.76
CA VAL A 91 5.17 19.19 -5.68
C VAL A 91 5.74 17.87 -5.17
N LEU A 92 6.96 17.87 -4.63
CA LEU A 92 7.57 16.66 -4.07
C LEU A 92 6.86 16.18 -2.80
N ALA A 93 6.41 17.09 -1.95
CA ALA A 93 5.61 16.74 -0.77
C ALA A 93 4.30 16.06 -1.20
N GLU A 94 3.62 16.59 -2.22
CA GLU A 94 2.40 15.99 -2.76
C GLU A 94 2.66 14.58 -3.32
N ARG A 95 3.71 14.41 -4.14
CA ARG A 95 4.08 13.10 -4.71
C ARG A 95 4.39 12.07 -3.63
N LYS A 96 5.15 12.45 -2.60
CA LYS A 96 5.46 11.58 -1.45
C LYS A 96 4.19 11.19 -0.69
N GLY A 97 3.26 12.13 -0.50
CA GLY A 97 1.96 11.84 0.11
C GLY A 97 1.15 10.83 -0.70
N GLN A 98 1.08 11.00 -2.02
CA GLN A 98 0.39 10.06 -2.91
C GLN A 98 1.03 8.66 -2.87
N GLU A 99 2.36 8.57 -2.90
CA GLU A 99 3.06 7.29 -2.79
C GLU A 99 2.82 6.59 -1.44
N GLN A 100 2.82 7.35 -0.34
CA GLN A 100 2.51 6.81 0.99
C GLN A 100 1.08 6.29 1.07
N LEU A 101 0.12 7.04 0.54
CA LEU A 101 -1.29 6.62 0.47
C LEU A 101 -1.45 5.36 -0.41
N ALA A 102 -0.77 5.31 -1.56
CA ALA A 102 -0.79 4.15 -2.44
C ALA A 102 -0.21 2.90 -1.76
N LYS A 103 0.90 3.04 -1.03
CA LYS A 103 1.51 1.95 -0.24
C LYS A 103 0.59 1.49 0.89
N ALA A 104 0.00 2.43 1.64
CA ALA A 104 -0.92 2.10 2.73
C ALA A 104 -2.17 1.38 2.21
N ASN A 105 -2.74 1.83 1.08
CA ASN A 105 -3.89 1.19 0.45
C ASN A 105 -3.54 -0.23 -0.05
N ALA A 106 -2.37 -0.41 -0.67
CA ALA A 106 -1.89 -1.72 -1.08
C ALA A 106 -1.71 -2.68 0.11
N GLN A 107 -1.17 -2.19 1.23
CA GLN A 107 -1.06 -2.96 2.46
C GLN A 107 -2.42 -3.34 3.04
N LEU A 108 -3.37 -2.38 3.11
CA LEU A 108 -4.74 -2.65 3.57
C LEU A 108 -5.42 -3.73 2.72
N ARG A 109 -5.27 -3.67 1.39
CA ARG A 109 -5.79 -4.72 0.49
C ARG A 109 -5.16 -6.08 0.78
N GLN A 110 -3.85 -6.14 0.99
CA GLN A 110 -3.18 -7.39 1.36
C GLN A 110 -3.66 -7.93 2.71
N TYR A 111 -3.86 -7.06 3.71
CA TYR A 111 -4.41 -7.49 4.99
C TYR A 111 -5.85 -7.98 4.85
N ALA A 112 -6.69 -7.31 4.06
CA ALA A 112 -8.05 -7.74 3.80
C ALA A 112 -8.10 -9.15 3.19
N LEU A 113 -7.28 -9.42 2.17
CA LEU A 113 -7.17 -10.76 1.56
C LEU A 113 -6.71 -11.81 2.58
N ARG A 114 -5.70 -11.50 3.41
CA ARG A 114 -5.24 -12.43 4.46
C ARG A 114 -6.32 -12.69 5.51
N VAL A 115 -7.08 -11.67 5.90
CA VAL A 115 -8.18 -11.83 6.85
C VAL A 115 -9.27 -12.73 6.25
N GLU A 116 -9.58 -12.57 4.97
CA GLU A 116 -10.54 -13.42 4.27
C GLU A 116 -10.07 -14.89 4.19
N GLU A 117 -8.81 -15.12 3.83
CA GLU A 117 -8.21 -16.46 3.81
C GLU A 117 -8.26 -17.11 5.20
N LEU A 118 -7.84 -16.38 6.23
CA LEU A 118 -7.86 -16.86 7.61
C LEU A 118 -9.28 -17.13 8.11
N ALA A 119 -10.24 -16.26 7.79
CA ALA A 119 -11.64 -16.45 8.15
C ALA A 119 -12.21 -17.71 7.47
N THR A 120 -11.85 -17.95 6.21
CA THR A 120 -12.26 -19.15 5.48
C THR A 120 -11.69 -20.43 6.10
N GLU A 121 -10.40 -20.43 6.46
CA GLU A 121 -9.76 -21.56 7.12
C GLU A 121 -10.26 -21.79 8.56
N GLN A 122 -10.55 -20.73 9.30
CA GLN A 122 -11.18 -20.82 10.61
C GLN A 122 -12.58 -21.44 10.52
N GLU A 123 -13.38 -21.02 9.53
CA GLU A 123 -14.72 -21.55 9.34
C GLU A 123 -14.68 -23.03 8.92
N ARG A 124 -13.75 -23.42 8.03
CA ARG A 124 -13.51 -24.84 7.69
C ARG A 124 -13.19 -25.68 8.93
N ASN A 125 -12.29 -25.19 9.78
CA ASN A 125 -11.93 -25.89 11.03
C ASN A 125 -13.11 -25.97 12.00
N ARG A 126 -13.92 -24.91 12.11
CA ARG A 126 -15.14 -24.90 12.93
C ARG A 126 -16.12 -25.96 12.44
N ILE A 127 -16.41 -26.00 11.15
CA ILE A 127 -17.31 -27.00 10.54
C ILE A 127 -16.77 -28.42 10.76
N ALA A 128 -15.47 -28.64 10.58
CA ALA A 128 -14.86 -29.95 10.81
C ALA A 128 -15.04 -30.43 12.27
N ARG A 129 -14.91 -29.52 13.24
CA ARG A 129 -15.13 -29.81 14.65
C ARG A 129 -16.60 -30.12 14.95
N ASP A 130 -17.53 -29.30 14.45
CA ASP A 130 -18.97 -29.53 14.61
C ASP A 130 -19.38 -30.90 14.04
N ILE A 131 -18.86 -31.26 12.86
CA ILE A 131 -19.09 -32.57 12.24
C ILE A 131 -18.48 -33.69 13.10
N HIS A 132 -17.25 -33.52 13.60
CA HIS A 132 -16.59 -34.51 14.43
C HIS A 132 -17.33 -34.77 15.74
N ASP A 133 -17.78 -33.72 16.42
CA ASP A 133 -18.50 -33.83 17.69
C ASP A 133 -19.86 -34.51 17.49
N SER A 134 -20.61 -34.13 16.46
CA SER A 134 -21.90 -34.73 16.11
C SER A 134 -21.76 -36.21 15.72
N LEU A 135 -20.76 -36.55 14.89
CA LEU A 135 -20.49 -37.93 14.49
C LEU A 135 -19.97 -38.76 15.66
N GLY A 136 -19.04 -38.22 16.46
CA GLY A 136 -18.46 -38.92 17.61
C GLY A 136 -19.51 -39.27 18.67
N HIS A 137 -20.43 -38.34 18.95
CA HIS A 137 -21.57 -38.60 19.82
C HIS A 137 -22.49 -39.68 19.26
N SER A 138 -22.92 -39.54 18.00
CA SER A 138 -23.81 -40.50 17.33
C SER A 138 -23.22 -41.90 17.30
N LEU A 139 -21.92 -42.04 16.99
CA LEU A 139 -21.22 -43.32 16.95
C LEU A 139 -21.11 -43.96 18.33
N THR A 140 -20.94 -43.17 19.38
CA THR A 140 -20.92 -43.67 20.76
C THR A 140 -22.29 -44.23 21.15
N VAL A 141 -23.36 -43.49 20.85
CA VAL A 141 -24.74 -43.94 21.07
C VAL A 141 -25.04 -45.21 20.26
N PHE A 142 -24.60 -45.27 19.00
CA PHE A 142 -24.75 -46.44 18.13
C PHE A 142 -24.11 -47.67 18.75
N ASN A 143 -22.87 -47.54 19.24
CA ASN A 143 -22.12 -48.64 19.83
C ASN A 143 -22.80 -49.17 21.12
N ILE A 144 -23.35 -48.27 21.94
CA ILE A 144 -24.11 -48.65 23.15
C ILE A 144 -25.38 -49.45 22.78
N HIS A 145 -26.16 -48.98 21.81
CA HIS A 145 -27.40 -49.66 21.39
C HIS A 145 -27.12 -51.00 20.70
N ILE A 146 -26.08 -51.10 19.87
CA ILE A 146 -25.65 -52.40 19.32
C ILE A 146 -25.27 -53.36 20.45
N ALA A 147 -24.47 -52.91 21.41
CA ALA A 147 -24.05 -53.75 22.52
C ALA A 147 -25.25 -54.23 23.37
N ALA A 148 -26.28 -53.40 23.54
CA ALA A 148 -27.53 -53.78 24.18
C ALA A 148 -28.31 -54.82 23.35
N ALA A 149 -28.51 -54.57 22.06
CA ALA A 149 -29.21 -55.50 21.16
C ALA A 149 -28.53 -56.88 21.11
N LEU A 150 -27.19 -56.92 21.07
CA LEU A 150 -26.43 -58.17 21.09
C LEU A 150 -26.63 -58.97 22.39
N ARG A 151 -26.84 -58.31 23.54
CA ARG A 151 -27.14 -58.98 24.82
C ARG A 151 -28.56 -59.52 24.88
N LEU A 152 -29.51 -58.83 24.24
CA LEU A 152 -30.93 -59.19 24.22
C LEU A 152 -31.25 -60.25 23.15
N LEU A 153 -30.37 -60.47 22.17
CA LEU A 153 -30.59 -61.33 21.00
C LEU A 153 -31.19 -62.72 21.29
N HIS A 154 -30.81 -63.35 22.41
CA HIS A 154 -31.30 -64.67 22.81
C HIS A 154 -32.39 -64.63 23.89
N SER A 155 -32.46 -63.54 24.66
CA SER A 155 -33.30 -63.42 25.86
C SER A 155 -34.63 -62.71 25.55
N ASP A 156 -34.58 -61.65 24.74
CA ASP A 156 -35.73 -60.93 24.20
C ASP A 156 -35.42 -60.46 22.76
N PRO A 157 -35.72 -61.30 21.76
CA PRO A 157 -35.42 -60.99 20.36
C PRO A 157 -36.25 -59.81 19.83
N THR A 158 -37.44 -59.58 20.38
CA THR A 158 -38.34 -58.48 20.01
C THR A 158 -37.74 -57.13 20.40
N GLU A 159 -37.23 -57.01 21.63
CA GLU A 159 -36.57 -55.79 22.10
C GLU A 159 -35.23 -55.56 21.36
N ALA A 160 -34.48 -56.63 21.07
CA ALA A 160 -33.27 -56.55 20.25
C ALA A 160 -33.54 -56.03 18.83
N GLU A 161 -34.63 -56.49 18.19
CA GLU A 161 -35.04 -56.00 16.87
C GLU A 161 -35.44 -54.51 16.90
N ALA A 162 -36.16 -54.08 17.94
CA ALA A 162 -36.53 -52.68 18.14
C ALA A 162 -35.29 -51.76 18.27
N LEU A 163 -34.31 -52.16 19.08
CA LEU A 163 -33.04 -51.43 19.25
C LEU A 163 -32.25 -51.32 17.93
N LEU A 164 -32.19 -52.40 17.14
CA LEU A 164 -31.51 -52.38 15.84
C LEU A 164 -32.20 -51.48 14.82
N LEU A 165 -33.54 -51.42 14.85
CA LEU A 165 -34.33 -50.50 14.01
C LEU A 165 -34.10 -49.03 14.40
N GLU A 166 -34.05 -48.73 15.70
CA GLU A 166 -33.76 -47.39 16.22
C GLU A 166 -32.35 -46.93 15.79
N VAL A 167 -31.36 -47.80 15.96
CA VAL A 167 -29.97 -47.58 15.52
C VAL A 167 -29.89 -47.30 14.01
N LYS A 168 -30.62 -48.06 13.20
CA LYS A 168 -30.71 -47.82 11.75
C LYS A 168 -31.29 -46.44 11.42
N GLN A 169 -32.34 -46.03 12.14
CA GLN A 169 -32.97 -44.71 11.95
C GLN A 169 -32.01 -43.59 12.34
N LEU A 170 -31.38 -43.68 13.52
CA LEU A 170 -30.38 -42.71 14.00
C LEU A 170 -29.20 -42.59 13.04
N GLY A 171 -28.66 -43.70 12.52
CA GLY A 171 -27.58 -43.68 11.53
C GLY A 171 -27.97 -42.98 10.22
N THR A 172 -29.22 -43.16 9.78
CA THR A 172 -29.74 -42.50 8.57
C THR A 172 -29.89 -41.00 8.78
N GLN A 173 -30.36 -40.57 9.95
CA GLN A 173 -30.47 -39.16 10.33
C GLN A 173 -29.09 -38.49 10.46
N ALA A 174 -28.14 -39.11 11.16
CA ALA A 174 -26.78 -38.58 11.29
C ALA A 174 -26.08 -38.39 9.93
N LEU A 175 -26.26 -39.33 9.00
CA LEU A 175 -25.76 -39.18 7.62
C LEU A 175 -26.43 -38.03 6.85
N GLN A 176 -27.71 -37.76 7.09
CA GLN A 176 -28.40 -36.62 6.50
C GLN A 176 -27.90 -35.29 7.08
N GLU A 177 -27.68 -35.20 8.40
CA GLU A 177 -27.17 -34.01 9.07
C GLU A 177 -25.78 -33.63 8.56
N VAL A 178 -24.86 -34.59 8.44
CA VAL A 178 -23.52 -34.34 7.86
C VAL A 178 -23.63 -33.84 6.43
N ARG A 179 -24.48 -34.45 5.59
CA ARG A 179 -24.69 -34.01 4.21
C ARG A 179 -25.24 -32.59 4.14
N GLN A 180 -26.14 -32.20 5.05
CA GLN A 180 -26.67 -30.84 5.12
C GLN A 180 -25.60 -29.84 5.55
N SER A 181 -24.77 -30.20 6.55
CA SER A 181 -23.68 -29.36 7.05
C SER A 181 -22.63 -29.06 5.95
N VAL A 182 -22.24 -30.09 5.18
CA VAL A 182 -21.34 -29.94 4.02
C VAL A 182 -21.96 -29.09 2.90
N LYS A 183 -23.25 -29.31 2.57
CA LYS A 183 -23.94 -28.50 1.56
C LYS A 183 -24.06 -27.02 1.96
N GLY A 184 -24.31 -26.75 3.25
CA GLY A 184 -24.35 -25.40 3.80
C GLY A 184 -23.00 -24.68 3.67
N ALA A 185 -21.91 -25.39 3.94
CA ALA A 185 -20.54 -24.89 3.77
C ALA A 185 -20.24 -24.53 2.30
N THR A 186 -20.58 -25.40 1.36
CA THR A 186 -20.40 -25.14 -0.09
C THR A 186 -21.21 -23.93 -0.56
N ARG A 187 -22.45 -23.76 -0.11
CA ARG A 187 -23.31 -22.64 -0.52
C ARG A 187 -22.77 -21.29 -0.03
N ARG A 188 -22.27 -21.21 1.20
CA ARG A 188 -21.64 -19.97 1.73
C ARG A 188 -20.34 -19.64 1.02
N SER A 189 -19.50 -20.65 0.72
CA SER A 189 -18.27 -20.46 -0.05
C SER A 189 -18.54 -19.85 -1.43
N ILE A 190 -19.62 -20.27 -2.10
CA ILE A 190 -20.01 -19.71 -3.41
C ILE A 190 -20.54 -18.28 -3.28
N SER A 191 -21.31 -17.95 -2.24
CA SER A 191 -21.78 -16.57 -2.01
C SER A 191 -20.65 -15.59 -1.68
N GLY A 192 -19.61 -16.01 -0.95
CA GLY A 192 -18.42 -15.19 -0.71
C GLY A 192 -17.67 -14.84 -1.99
N ALA A 193 -17.55 -15.81 -2.91
CA ALA A 193 -16.86 -15.62 -4.19
C ALA A 193 -17.60 -14.73 -5.20
N ILE A 194 -18.90 -14.50 -5.06
CA ILE A 194 -19.72 -13.65 -5.95
C ILE A 194 -19.82 -12.21 -5.44
N ALA A 195 -19.47 -11.96 -4.17
CA ALA A 195 -19.49 -10.63 -3.55
C ALA A 195 -18.20 -9.81 -3.77
N LEU A 196 -17.20 -10.39 -4.45
CA LEU A 196 -15.92 -9.81 -4.86
C LEU A 196 -15.92 -9.50 -6.36
#